data_AF-A0A926H6N2-F1
#
_entry.id   AF-A0A926H6N2-F1
#
_cell.length_a   1.000
_cell.length_b   1.000
_cell.length_c   1.000
_cell.angle_alpha   90.00
_cell.angle_beta   90.00
_cell.angle_gamma   90.00
#
_symmetry.space_group_name_H-M   'P 1'
#
loop_
_entity.id
_entity.type
_entity.pdbx_description
1 polymer ?
#
loop_
_entity_poly.entity_id
_entity_poly.type
_entity_poly.pdbx_seq_one_letter_code
_entity_poly.pdbx_strand_id
1 'polypeptide(L)'
;CYVLGEKYYPVPYNLKSAFGYIIGAGLLIYCSLQIQISNLWWAVPYHLTLFTLFTAVVVVVEWDTFGPALAKLRRRGTKAVGDNRKQLQKESGS
;
A
#
# COMPACT_ATOMS: atom_id res chain seq x y z
N CYS A 1 -31.90 -8.88 8.84
CA CYS A 1 -31.24 -9.15 10.15
C CYS A 1 -29.70 -9.12 10.10
N TYR A 2 -29.08 -8.18 9.39
CA TYR A 2 -27.62 -7.99 9.40
C TYR A 2 -27.24 -6.71 10.18
N VAL A 3 -28.07 -5.67 10.02
CA VAL A 3 -27.94 -4.37 10.70
C VAL A 3 -28.02 -4.45 12.24
N LEU A 4 -28.78 -5.41 12.79
CA LEU A 4 -28.98 -5.52 14.25
C LEU A 4 -27.81 -6.23 14.98
N GLY A 5 -27.01 -7.03 14.26
CA GLY A 5 -25.88 -7.79 14.83
C GLY A 5 -24.56 -7.00 14.86
N GLU A 6 -24.38 -6.07 13.92
CA GLU A 6 -23.17 -5.22 13.81
C GLU A 6 -22.96 -4.33 15.06
N LYS A 7 -24.03 -4.07 15.82
CA LYS A 7 -24.00 -3.28 17.06
C LYS A 7 -23.12 -3.90 18.17
N TYR A 8 -23.02 -5.23 18.23
CA TYR A 8 -22.28 -5.92 19.30
C TYR A 8 -20.86 -6.34 18.90
N TYR A 9 -20.57 -6.41 17.60
CA TYR A 9 -19.23 -6.71 17.05
C TYR A 9 -19.03 -5.89 15.77
N PRO A 10 -18.72 -4.59 15.88
CA PRO A 10 -18.39 -3.79 14.71
C PRO A 10 -17.08 -4.32 14.13
N VAL A 11 -17.14 -4.86 12.91
CA VAL A 11 -15.94 -5.35 12.24
C VAL A 11 -15.13 -4.13 11.77
N PRO A 12 -13.86 -3.97 12.20
CA PRO A 12 -13.08 -2.76 11.96
C PRO A 12 -12.53 -2.71 10.53
N TYR A 13 -13.37 -2.88 9.52
CA TYR A 13 -12.99 -2.74 8.12
C TYR A 13 -13.24 -1.32 7.65
N ASN A 14 -12.21 -0.68 7.10
CA ASN A 14 -12.35 0.59 6.42
C ASN A 14 -13.12 0.36 5.11
N LEU A 15 -14.44 0.55 5.15
CA LEU A 15 -15.32 0.47 3.97
C LEU A 15 -14.82 1.36 2.83
N LYS A 16 -14.16 2.48 3.14
CA LYS A 16 -13.49 3.36 2.17
C LYS A 16 -12.39 2.65 1.37
N SER A 17 -11.53 1.87 2.04
CA SER A 17 -10.49 1.10 1.35
C SER A 17 -11.10 0.00 0.50
N ALA A 18 -12.11 -0.72 1.01
CA ALA A 18 -12.81 -1.76 0.25
C ALA A 18 -13.44 -1.19 -1.04
N PHE A 19 -14.05 0.00 -0.96
CA PHE A 19 -14.60 0.68 -2.14
C PHE A 19 -13.52 1.05 -3.16
N GLY A 20 -12.37 1.53 -2.70
CA GLY A 20 -11.22 1.82 -3.56
C GLY A 20 -10.69 0.59 -4.31
N TYR A 21 -10.61 -0.55 -3.63
CA TYR A 21 -10.22 -1.82 -4.26
C TYR A 21 -11.24 -2.29 -5.31
N ILE A 22 -12.54 -2.21 -5.01
CA ILE A 22 -13.59 -2.63 -5.95
C ILE A 22 -13.58 -1.75 -7.20
N ILE A 23 -13.52 -0.42 -7.03
CA ILE A 23 -13.46 0.51 -8.17
C ILE A 23 -12.18 0.32 -8.97
N GLY A 24 -11.03 0.24 -8.30
CA GLY A 24 -9.73 0.05 -8.95
C GLY A 24 -9.65 -1.25 -9.73
N ALA A 25 -10.12 -2.36 -9.14
CA ALA A 25 -10.15 -3.66 -9.80
C ALA A 25 -11.15 -3.69 -10.96
N GLY A 26 -12.32 -3.09 -10.79
CA GLY A 26 -13.32 -3.00 -11.86
C GLY A 26 -12.82 -2.22 -13.07
N LEU A 27 -12.15 -1.08 -12.84
CA LEU A 27 -11.57 -0.27 -13.91
C LEU A 27 -10.42 -0.99 -14.62
N LEU A 28 -9.58 -1.72 -13.86
CA LEU A 28 -8.53 -2.57 -14.41
C LEU A 28 -9.07 -3.66 -15.33
N ILE A 29 -10.09 -4.40 -14.86
CA ILE A 29 -10.72 -5.48 -15.61
C ILE A 29 -11.37 -4.92 -16.88
N TYR A 30 -12.06 -3.79 -16.78
CA TYR A 30 -12.66 -3.12 -17.93
C TYR A 30 -11.63 -2.75 -19.01
N CYS A 31 -10.50 -2.14 -18.62
CA CYS A 31 -9.42 -1.84 -19.54
C CYS A 31 -8.75 -3.11 -20.11
N SER A 32 -8.65 -4.17 -19.31
CA SER A 32 -8.09 -5.45 -19.77
C SER A 32 -8.99 -6.15 -20.79
N LEU A 33 -10.30 -5.96 -20.73
CA LEU A 33 -11.26 -6.63 -21.62
C LEU A 33 -11.32 -6.00 -23.03
N GLN A 34 -10.98 -4.72 -23.16
CA GLN A 34 -11.07 -3.98 -24.43
C GLN A 34 -10.06 -4.44 -25.49
N ILE A 35 -8.95 -5.06 -25.08
CA ILE A 35 -7.79 -5.26 -25.94
C ILE A 35 -7.36 -6.73 -25.91
N GLN A 36 -7.84 -7.49 -26.90
CA GLN A 36 -7.40 -8.87 -27.15
C GLN A 36 -6.30 -8.85 -28.21
N ILE A 37 -5.06 -8.60 -27.79
CA ILE A 37 -3.90 -8.56 -28.68
C ILE A 37 -3.32 -9.98 -28.83
N SER A 38 -3.27 -10.47 -30.07
CA SER A 38 -2.65 -11.75 -30.44
C SER A 38 -1.10 -11.69 -30.52
N ASN A 39 -0.52 -10.49 -30.52
CA ASN A 39 0.93 -10.29 -30.55
C ASN A 39 1.54 -10.20 -29.14
N LEU A 40 2.29 -11.23 -28.74
CA LEU A 40 2.84 -11.38 -27.39
C LEU A 40 3.71 -10.20 -26.94
N TRP A 41 4.53 -9.65 -27.84
CA TRP A 41 5.41 -8.52 -27.55
C TRP A 41 4.68 -7.24 -27.13
N TRP A 42 3.43 -7.05 -27.58
CA TRP A 42 2.61 -5.90 -27.21
C TRP A 42 1.68 -6.19 -26.04
N ALA A 43 1.25 -7.45 -25.89
CA ALA A 43 0.42 -7.88 -24.77
C ALA A 43 1.17 -7.76 -23.43
N VAL A 44 2.44 -8.19 -23.38
CA VAL A 44 3.24 -8.16 -22.14
C VAL A 44 3.38 -6.75 -21.54
N PRO A 45 3.89 -5.73 -22.26
CA PRO A 45 4.02 -4.40 -21.70
C PRO A 45 2.65 -3.79 -21.37
N TYR A 46 1.62 -4.06 -22.16
CA TYR A 46 0.26 -3.57 -21.88
C TYR A 46 -0.26 -4.07 -20.53
N HIS A 47 -0.21 -5.39 -20.29
CA HIS A 47 -0.64 -5.96 -19.01
C HIS A 47 0.25 -5.51 -17.84
N LEU A 48 1.55 -5.33 -18.07
CA LEU A 48 2.48 -4.83 -17.05
C LEU A 48 2.18 -3.38 -16.68
N THR A 49 1.80 -2.55 -17.67
CA THR A 49 1.38 -1.16 -17.44
C THR A 49 0.08 -1.09 -16.65
N LEU A 50 -0.92 -1.92 -17.00
CA LEU A 50 -2.16 -2.07 -16.25
C LEU A 50 -1.90 -2.51 -14.80
N PHE A 51 -1.05 -3.52 -14.61
CA PHE A 51 -0.67 -4.01 -13.28
C PHE A 51 0.02 -2.92 -12.45
N THR A 52 0.92 -2.15 -13.06
CA THR A 52 1.62 -1.04 -12.40
C THR A 52 0.64 0.07 -12.02
N LEU A 53 -0.31 0.40 -12.90
CA LEU A 53 -1.37 1.36 -12.65
C LEU A 53 -2.27 0.91 -11.50
N PHE A 54 -2.70 -0.35 -11.47
CA PHE A 54 -3.47 -0.90 -10.36
C PHE A 54 -2.70 -0.82 -9.04
N THR A 55 -1.43 -1.21 -9.06
CA THR A 55 -0.55 -1.12 -7.88
C THR A 55 -0.45 0.32 -7.39
N ALA A 56 -0.33 1.31 -8.27
CA ALA A 56 -0.32 2.72 -7.90
C ALA A 56 -1.63 3.15 -7.24
N VAL A 57 -2.78 2.74 -7.78
CA VAL A 57 -4.10 3.02 -7.16
C VAL A 57 -4.19 2.40 -5.76
N VAL A 58 -3.75 1.16 -5.59
CA VAL A 58 -3.69 0.49 -4.28
C VAL A 58 -2.81 1.28 -3.29
N VAL A 59 -1.63 1.71 -3.73
CA VAL A 59 -0.72 2.52 -2.89
C VAL A 59 -1.34 3.86 -2.51
N VAL A 60 -2.08 4.50 -3.41
CA VAL A 60 -2.79 5.76 -3.12
C VAL A 60 -3.94 5.54 -2.14
N VAL A 61 -4.75 4.50 -2.34
CA VAL A 61 -5.87 4.15 -1.45
C VAL A 61 -5.37 3.77 -0.05
N GLU A 62 -4.24 3.09 0.03
CA GLU A 62 -3.63 2.71 1.30
C GLU A 62 -2.63 3.74 1.83
N TRP A 63 -2.47 4.91 1.20
CA TRP A 63 -1.43 5.85 1.58
C TRP A 63 -1.61 6.33 3.04
N ASP A 64 -2.86 6.45 3.49
CA ASP A 64 -3.24 6.74 4.87
C ASP A 64 -2.81 5.63 5.86
N THR A 65 -2.83 4.36 5.43
CA THR A 65 -2.42 3.18 6.23
C THR A 65 -0.90 2.97 6.18
N PHE A 66 -0.25 3.30 5.06
CA PHE A 66 1.21 3.23 4.93
C PHE A 66 1.92 4.34 5.70
N GLY A 67 1.24 5.45 6.03
CA GLY A 67 1.75 6.54 6.87
C GLY A 67 2.43 6.08 8.17
N PRO A 68 1.77 5.30 9.05
CA PRO A 68 2.39 4.78 10.26
C PRO A 68 3.50 3.74 10.00
N ALA A 69 3.42 2.94 8.93
CA ALA A 69 4.45 1.96 8.57
C ALA A 69 5.75 2.65 8.10
N LEU A 70 5.63 3.66 7.23
CA LEU A 70 6.73 4.52 6.79
C LEU A 70 7.27 5.37 7.94
N ALA A 71 6.41 5.88 8.83
CA ALA A 71 6.84 6.60 10.02
C ALA A 71 7.65 5.70 10.97
N LYS A 72 7.28 4.42 11.10
CA LYS A 72 8.02 3.42 11.90
C LYS A 72 9.39 3.13 11.29
N LEU A 73 9.48 3.08 9.96
CA LEU A 73 10.74 2.92 9.23
C LEU A 73 11.66 4.14 9.41
N ARG A 74 11.12 5.36 9.32
CA ARG A 74 11.88 6.61 9.56
C ARG A 74 12.44 6.68 10.99
N ARG A 75 11.65 6.26 12.00
CA ARG A 75 12.08 6.27 13.41
C ARG A 75 13.22 5.28 13.69
N ARG A 76 13.35 4.20 12.92
CA ARG A 76 14.49 3.26 13.03
C ARG A 76 15.82 3.91 12.65
N GLY A 77 15.84 4.72 11.58
CA GLY A 77 17.06 5.43 11.14
C GLY A 77 17.57 6.42 12.21
N THR A 78 16.67 7.22 12.80
CA THR A 78 17.06 8.21 13.81
C THR A 78 17.52 7.57 15.14
N LYS A 79 16.91 6.44 15.53
CA LYS A 79 17.34 5.68 16.72
C LYS A 79 18.74 5.08 16.53
N ALA A 80 19.05 4.52 15.37
CA ALA A 80 20.37 3.95 15.07
C ALA A 80 21.50 5.00 15.08
N VAL A 81 21.24 6.19 14.53
CA VAL A 81 22.20 7.31 14.56
C VAL A 81 22.40 7.85 15.97
N GLY A 82 21.32 7.95 16.76
CA GLY A 82 21.39 8.44 18.14
C GLY A 82 22.18 7.52 19.08
N ASP A 83 22.13 6.20 18.87
CA ASP A 83 22.86 5.21 19.65
C ASP A 83 24.38 5.24 19.35
N ASN A 84 24.74 5.36 18.07
CA ASN A 84 26.14 5.47 17.62
C ASN A 84 26.85 6.72 18.20
N ARG A 85 26.14 7.85 18.29
CA ARG A 85 26.70 9.10 18.85
C ARG A 85 27.06 8.97 20.34
N LYS A 86 26.30 8.18 21.10
CA LYS A 86 26.56 7.97 22.53
C LYS A 86 27.76 7.06 22.78
N GLN A 87 27.99 6.09 21.90
CA GLN A 87 29.18 5.23 21.94
C GLN A 87 30.46 6.05 21.72
N LEU A 88 30.50 6.91 20.69
CA LEU A 88 31.68 7.73 20.38
C LEU A 88 32.05 8.71 21.51
N GLN A 89 31.07 9.27 22.21
CA GLN A 89 31.36 10.13 23.38
C GLN A 89 31.87 9.36 24.60
N LYS A 90 31.55 8.06 24.70
CA LYS A 90 32.02 7.21 25.80
C LYS A 90 33.47 6.78 25.60
N GLU A 91 33.90 6.57 24.36
CA GLU A 91 35.30 6.24 24.03
C GLU A 91 36.25 7.44 24.05
N SER A 92 35.74 8.66 23.78
CA SER A 92 36.52 9.90 23.82
C SER A 92 36.76 10.46 25.24
N GLY A 93 36.05 9.95 26.24
CA GLY A 93 36.04 10.47 27.62
C GLY A 93 36.64 9.52 28.66
N SER A 94 37.29 8.44 28.22
CA SER A 94 38.07 7.53 29.07
C SER A 94 39.55 7.64 28.77
#